data_AF-A0A2D6FK76-F1
#
_entry.id   AF-A0A2D6FK76-F1
#
_cell.length_a   1.000
_cell.length_b   1.000
_cell.length_c   1.000
_cell.angle_alpha   90.00
_cell.angle_beta   90.00
_cell.angle_gamma   90.00
#
_symmetry.space_group_name_H-M   'P 1'
#
loop_
_entity.id
_entity.type
_entity.pdbx_description
1 polymer ?
#
loop_
_entity_poly.entity_id
_entity_poly.type
_entity_poly.pdbx_seq_one_letter_code
_entity_poly.pdbx_strand_id
1 'polypeptide(L)' 'MAKVYNTWADFTTALQSQVELTELEWKMLEEVLFSASIHAPFSKGDLDYALEKIKRIKFIMEVRR' A
#
# COMPACT_ATOMS: atom_id res chain seq x y z
N MET A 1 19.97 0.72 -10.01
CA MET A 1 19.26 1.94 -9.55
C MET A 1 18.07 1.47 -8.72
N ALA A 2 18.03 1.77 -7.42
CA ALA A 2 16.84 1.49 -6.62
C ALA A 2 15.70 2.39 -7.12
N LYS A 3 14.51 1.82 -7.36
CA LYS A 3 13.33 2.59 -7.76
C LYS A 3 12.86 3.35 -6.51
N VAL A 4 12.86 4.68 -6.59
CA VAL A 4 12.42 5.58 -5.52
C VAL A 4 11.16 6.30 -6.01
N TYR A 5 10.14 6.35 -5.16
CA TYR A 5 8.89 7.05 -5.43
C TYR A 5 8.91 8.34 -4.60
N ASN A 6 9.03 9.49 -5.27
CA ASN A 6 9.27 10.76 -4.59
C ASN A 6 7.99 11.36 -4.00
N THR A 7 6.83 10.95 -4.50
CA THR A 7 5.53 11.46 -4.07
C THR A 7 4.58 10.33 -3.68
N TRP A 8 3.55 10.67 -2.90
CA TRP A 8 2.45 9.74 -2.61
C TRP A 8 1.75 9.29 -3.89
N ALA A 9 1.57 10.19 -4.86
CA ALA A 9 0.95 9.88 -6.15
C ALA A 9 1.76 8.84 -6.95
N ASP A 10 3.09 8.94 -6.98
CA ASP A 10 3.93 7.95 -7.66
C ASP A 10 3.82 6.58 -7.00
N PHE A 11 3.77 6.57 -5.67
CA PHE A 11 3.67 5.36 -4.86
C PHE A 11 2.32 4.66 -5.04
N THR A 12 1.21 5.41 -4.95
CA THR A 12 -0.13 4.86 -5.16
C THR A 12 -0.34 4.41 -6.61
N THR A 13 0.19 5.14 -7.60
CA THR A 13 0.19 4.70 -9.01
C THR A 13 0.91 3.36 -9.17
N ALA A 14 2.07 3.19 -8.52
CA ALA A 14 2.81 1.93 -8.56
C ALA A 14 2.05 0.77 -7.89
N LEU A 15 1.33 1.04 -6.79
CA LEU A 15 0.45 0.06 -6.14
C LEU A 15 -0.75 -0.31 -7.03
N GLN A 16 -1.43 0.68 -7.61
CA GLN A 16 -2.58 0.47 -8.51
C GLN A 16 -2.22 -0.34 -9.76
N SER A 17 -0.98 -0.22 -10.25
CA SER A 17 -0.50 -1.03 -11.37
C SER A 17 -0.41 -2.54 -11.06
N GLN A 18 -0.43 -2.92 -9.78
CA GLN A 18 -0.26 -4.30 -9.33
C GLN A 18 -1.51 -4.88 -8.68
N VAL A 19 -2.36 -4.04 -8.10
CA VAL A 19 -3.56 -4.51 -7.40
C VAL A 19 -4.66 -3.45 -7.42
N GLU A 20 -5.87 -3.91 -7.74
CA GLU A 20 -7.08 -3.12 -7.61
C GLU A 20 -7.58 -3.18 -6.15
N LEU A 21 -7.84 -2.01 -5.57
CA LEU A 21 -8.36 -1.85 -4.22
C LEU A 21 -9.62 -1.01 -4.25
N THR A 22 -10.59 -1.41 -3.44
CA THR A 22 -11.78 -0.62 -3.10
C THR A 22 -11.40 0.57 -2.23
N GLU A 23 -12.30 1.54 -2.11
CA GLU A 23 -12.08 2.73 -1.27
C GLU A 23 -11.80 2.37 0.20
N LEU A 24 -12.48 1.36 0.74
CA LEU A 24 -12.28 0.92 2.12
C LEU A 24 -10.89 0.27 2.31
N GLU A 25 -10.47 -0.59 1.38
CA GLU A 25 -9.14 -1.21 1.41
C GLU A 25 -8.02 -0.16 1.32
N TRP A 26 -8.23 0.88 0.51
CA TRP A 26 -7.31 2.03 0.45
C TRP A 26 -7.19 2.75 1.79
N LYS A 27 -8.32 3.11 2.42
CA LYS A 27 -8.30 3.77 3.73
C LYS A 27 -7.59 2.94 4.80
N MET A 28 -7.89 1.63 4.85
CA MET A 28 -7.22 0.72 5.78
C MET A 28 -5.71 0.62 5.51
N LEU A 29 -5.30 0.58 4.23
CA LEU A 29 -3.89 0.57 3.86
C LEU A 29 -3.20 1.86 4.28
N GLU A 30 -3.80 3.02 4.02
CA GLU A 30 -3.28 4.33 4.42
C GLU A 30 -3.03 4.41 5.92
N GLU A 31 -3.98 3.96 6.74
CA GLU A 31 -3.82 3.91 8.20
C GLU A 31 -2.66 2.99 8.63
N VAL A 32 -2.51 1.84 7.98
CA VAL A 32 -1.41 0.90 8.27
C VAL A 32 -0.05 1.49 7.90
N LEU A 33 0.07 2.12 6.73
CA LEU A 33 1.32 2.73 6.29
C LEU A 33 1.67 3.94 7.16
N PHE A 34 0.67 4.76 7.52
CA PHE A 34 0.85 5.87 8.45
C PHE A 34 1.33 5.39 9.83
N SER A 35 0.71 4.35 10.38
CA SER A 35 1.11 3.76 11.67
C SER A 35 2.49 3.13 11.64
N ALA A 36 2.96 2.68 10.47
CA ALA A 36 4.30 2.16 10.24
C ALA A 36 5.34 3.27 9.94
N SER A 37 4.95 4.55 10.00
CA SER A 37 5.78 5.71 9.66
C SER A 37 6.36 5.66 8.24
N ILE A 38 5.63 5.05 7.29
CA ILE A 38 6.01 4.98 5.88
C ILE A 38 5.57 6.26 5.19
N HIS A 39 6.54 7.09 4.83
CA HIS A 39 6.32 8.41 4.22
C HIS A 39 7.31 8.64 3.07
N ALA A 40 7.02 9.63 2.22
CA ALA A 40 7.90 9.99 1.12
C ALA A 40 9.27 10.48 1.63
N PRO A 41 10.38 10.15 0.94
CA PRO A 41 10.44 9.34 -0.27
C PRO A 41 10.29 7.83 0.00
N PHE A 42 9.52 7.14 -0.83
CA PHE A 42 9.28 5.70 -0.68
C PHE A 42 10.31 4.89 -1.46
N SER A 43 10.73 3.78 -0.87
CA SER A 43 11.60 2.79 -1.49
C SER A 43 10.79 1.65 -2.11
N LYS A 44 11.49 0.78 -2.87
CA LYS A 44 10.92 -0.50 -3.30
C LYS A 44 10.46 -1.36 -2.11
N GLY A 45 11.18 -1.32 -0.98
CA GLY A 45 10.82 -2.09 0.22
C GLY A 45 9.49 -1.66 0.82
N ASP A 46 9.17 -0.36 0.78
CA ASP A 46 7.89 0.17 1.24
C ASP A 46 6.74 -0.28 0.35
N LEU A 47 6.98 -0.39 -0.96
CA LEU A 47 6.00 -0.92 -1.91
C LEU A 47 5.74 -2.40 -1.67
N ASP A 48 6.81 -3.20 -1.49
CA ASP A 48 6.70 -4.63 -1.20
C ASP A 48 5.96 -4.86 0.13
N TYR A 49 6.23 -4.04 1.15
CA TYR A 49 5.52 -4.04 2.43
C TYR A 49 4.03 -3.70 2.25
N ALA A 50 3.70 -2.63 1.53
CA ALA A 50 2.32 -2.23 1.27
C ALA A 50 1.54 -3.35 0.55
N LEU A 51 2.14 -4.00 -0.45
CA LEU A 51 1.53 -5.14 -1.16
C LEU A 51 1.27 -6.34 -0.25
N GLU A 52 2.17 -6.62 0.70
CA GLU A 52 1.94 -7.65 1.72
C GLU A 52 0.75 -7.28 2.62
N LYS A 53 0.65 -6.02 3.06
CA LYS A 53 -0.46 -5.56 3.90
C LYS A 53 -1.79 -5.57 3.16
N ILE A 54 -1.80 -5.24 1.88
CA ILE A 54 -2.98 -5.36 1.02
C ILE A 54 -3.52 -6.79 1.02
N LYS A 55 -2.67 -7.80 0.83
CA LYS A 55 -3.09 -9.22 0.86
C LYS A 55 -3.75 -9.58 2.20
N ARG A 56 -3.21 -9.06 3.32
CA ARG A 56 -3.76 -9.30 4.65
C ARG A 56 -5.08 -8.57 4.88
N ILE A 57 -5.23 -7.33 4.40
CA ILE A 57 -6.49 -6.57 4.46
C ILE A 57 -7.58 -7.33 3.69
N LYS A 58 -7.30 -7.75 2.46
CA LYS A 58 -8.23 -8.54 1.63
C LYS A 58 -8.69 -9.81 2.33
N PHE A 59 -7.76 -10.57 2.90
CA PHE A 59 -8.09 -11.77 3.67
C PHE A 59 -9.00 -11.48 4.88
N ILE A 60 -8.69 -10.45 5.67
CA ILE A 60 -9.52 -10.07 6.82
C ILE A 60 -10.94 -9.67 6.38
N MET A 61 -11.06 -8.96 5.26
CA MET A 61 -12.36 -8.55 4.72
C MET A 61 -13.16 -9.73 4.17
N GLU A 62 -12.50 -10.71 3.55
CA GLU A 62 -13.14 -11.93 3.05
C GLU A 62 -13.68 -12.80 4.19
N VAL A 63 -12.90 -12.98 5.27
CA VAL A 63 -13.32 -13.78 6.44
C VAL A 63 -14.49 -13.16 7.22
N ARG A 64 -14.70 -11.84 7.09
CA ARG A 64 -15.80 -11.12 7.77
C ARG A 64 -17.10 -11.07 6.95
N ARG A 65 -17.11 -11.57 5.71
CA ARG A 65 -18.33 -11.71 4.88
C ARG A 65 -19.07 -13.00 5.21
#